data_AF-A0A1A8YQW2-F1
#
_entry.id   AF-A0A1A8YQW2-F1
#
_cell.length_a   1.000
_cell.length_b   1.000
_cell.length_c   1.000
_cell.angle_alpha   90.00
_cell.angle_beta   90.00
_cell.angle_gamma   90.00
#
_symmetry.space_group_name_H-M   'P 1'
#
loop_
_entity.id
_entity.type
_entity.pdbx_description
1 polymer ?
#
loop_
_entity_poly.entity_id
_entity_poly.type
_entity_poly.pdbx_seq_one_letter_code
_entity_poly.pdbx_strand_id
1 'polypeptide(L)'
;MDEQNKLIEQMLEFGYSKEISLKVIKKCGAKTIDEALNWIELTEENDYQEDIPFGETTVEGGNGGNGSNGSNGSNGGNGSSGGDNDNRCNRNEDASALGGRVSPGGGMTSTGSGEIKAKLTPEEAQKKAIELQKKIREKKLIKEKEEELLRERNRIAMAKEAQKRKEQIEEFERKKYIENFEKEKNEHKKEKEKQLELLRREYEAKFGIAYKSENEKKKNIDDLTENEKREEIAILLNNLKNKQKNKKNELVSSLNILKTYFSNIKNNILEKKFQKIKKENKIFVEKIKIYEEMINILLLVGFQDSGEFYVIKNYPNTYLLASAIKFIDLVIKNVNP
;
A
#
# COMPACT_ATOMS: atom_id res chain seq x y z
N MET A 1 8.30 17.88 24.97
CA MET A 1 8.30 16.70 24.07
C MET A 1 6.86 16.32 23.64
N ASP A 2 5.88 17.19 23.88
CA ASP A 2 4.50 16.78 24.13
C ASP A 2 3.57 17.09 22.94
N GLU A 3 3.91 18.10 22.14
CA GLU A 3 3.19 18.50 20.93
C GLU A 3 3.17 17.38 19.87
N GLN A 4 4.29 16.67 19.69
CA GLN A 4 4.38 15.54 18.75
C GLN A 4 3.53 14.35 19.22
N ASN A 5 3.52 14.05 20.52
CA ASN A 5 2.67 12.97 21.07
C ASN A 5 1.19 13.32 20.93
N LYS A 6 0.81 14.57 21.21
CA LYS A 6 -0.55 15.06 21.00
C LYS A 6 -1.00 14.95 19.54
N LEU A 7 -0.13 15.26 18.59
CA LEU A 7 -0.41 15.09 17.16
C LEU A 7 -0.57 13.61 16.77
N ILE A 8 0.22 12.70 17.35
CA ILE A 8 0.07 11.25 17.15
C ILE A 8 -1.27 10.74 17.69
N GLU A 9 -1.68 11.18 18.89
CA GLU A 9 -2.99 10.83 19.48
C GLU A 9 -4.15 11.34 18.62
N GLN A 10 -4.06 12.58 18.12
CA GLN A 10 -5.06 13.11 17.19
C GLN A 10 -5.11 12.29 15.91
N MET A 11 -3.98 11.96 15.29
CA MET A 11 -3.98 11.10 14.09
C MET A 11 -4.53 9.69 14.35
N LEU A 12 -4.33 9.13 15.55
CA LEU A 12 -4.96 7.87 15.99
C LEU A 12 -6.48 8.02 16.14
N GLU A 13 -6.97 9.15 16.65
CA GLU A 13 -8.41 9.48 16.74
C GLU A 13 -9.06 9.63 15.35
N PHE A 14 -8.32 10.14 14.36
CA PHE A 14 -8.70 10.13 12.94
C PHE A 14 -8.55 8.75 12.25
N GLY A 15 -8.13 7.71 12.97
CA GLY A 15 -8.08 6.32 12.48
C GLY A 15 -6.76 5.87 11.85
N TYR A 16 -5.72 6.71 11.84
CA TYR A 16 -4.41 6.34 11.27
C TYR A 16 -3.60 5.48 12.24
N SER A 17 -2.85 4.50 11.70
CA SER A 17 -2.00 3.66 12.55
C SER A 17 -0.86 4.47 13.18
N LYS A 18 -0.45 4.08 14.40
CA LYS A 18 0.64 4.75 15.14
C LYS A 18 1.94 4.84 14.33
N GLU A 19 2.19 3.85 13.47
CA GLU A 19 3.34 3.78 12.57
C GLU A 19 3.28 4.84 11.47
N ILE A 20 2.10 5.08 10.88
CA ILE A 20 1.89 6.14 9.89
C ILE A 20 2.07 7.51 10.56
N SER A 21 1.43 7.75 11.71
CA SER A 21 1.56 9.01 12.46
C SER A 21 3.02 9.34 12.80
N LEU A 22 3.80 8.34 13.25
CA LEU A 22 5.24 8.48 13.49
C LEU A 22 6.04 8.72 12.20
N LYS A 23 5.73 8.01 11.10
CA LYS A 23 6.38 8.16 9.79
C LYS A 23 6.19 9.57 9.24
N VAL A 24 4.99 10.12 9.35
CA VAL A 24 4.62 11.46 8.88
C VAL A 24 5.35 12.54 9.68
N ILE A 25 5.29 12.50 11.01
CA ILE A 25 5.99 13.49 11.86
C ILE A 25 7.51 13.41 11.65
N LYS A 26 8.09 12.21 11.49
CA LYS A 26 9.53 12.03 11.28
C LYS A 26 10.02 12.42 9.88
N LYS A 27 9.19 12.30 8.83
CA LYS A 27 9.57 12.65 7.45
C LYS A 27 9.14 14.05 7.01
N CYS A 28 7.95 14.48 7.39
CA CYS A 28 7.39 15.78 7.01
C CYS A 28 7.73 16.88 8.04
N GLY A 29 8.03 16.52 9.29
CA GLY A 29 8.18 17.50 10.37
C GLY A 29 6.88 18.22 10.72
N ALA A 30 5.74 17.62 10.35
CA ALA A 30 4.42 18.22 10.41
C ALA A 30 4.07 18.68 11.83
N LYS A 31 3.48 19.87 11.95
CA LYS A 31 3.11 20.49 13.24
C LYS A 31 1.60 20.54 13.46
N THR A 32 0.81 20.32 12.42
CA THR A 32 -0.65 20.27 12.48
C THR A 32 -1.20 19.00 11.83
N ILE A 33 -2.44 18.66 12.18
CA ILE A 33 -3.15 17.51 11.60
C ILE A 33 -3.28 17.69 10.09
N ASP A 34 -3.71 18.87 9.62
CA ASP A 34 -3.93 19.12 8.19
C ASP A 34 -2.66 18.95 7.34
N GLU A 35 -1.50 19.35 7.87
CA GLU A 35 -0.19 19.15 7.22
C GLU A 35 0.18 17.66 7.16
N ALA A 36 -0.13 16.91 8.23
CA ALA A 36 0.09 15.47 8.28
C ALA A 36 -0.86 14.69 7.34
N LEU A 37 -2.13 15.07 7.26
CA LEU A 37 -3.14 14.46 6.38
C LEU A 37 -2.84 14.71 4.91
N ASN A 38 -2.53 15.95 4.53
CA ASN A 38 -2.15 16.32 3.17
C ASN A 38 -0.89 15.56 2.71
N TRP A 39 0.09 15.35 3.61
CA TRP A 39 1.26 14.51 3.29
C TRP A 39 0.87 13.04 3.06
N ILE A 40 -0.02 12.47 3.87
CA ILE A 40 -0.51 11.10 3.67
C ILE A 40 -1.20 10.99 2.30
N GLU A 41 -2.17 11.87 2.01
CA GLU A 41 -2.92 11.90 0.74
C GLU A 41 -1.97 12.00 -0.48
N LEU A 42 -0.97 12.88 -0.42
CA LEU A 42 0.08 13.03 -1.44
C LEU A 42 0.99 11.79 -1.57
N THR A 43 1.14 10.96 -0.54
CA THR A 43 1.92 9.72 -0.61
C THR A 43 1.11 8.50 -1.01
N GLU A 44 -0.16 8.40 -0.59
CA GLU A 44 -1.06 7.31 -0.99
C GLU A 44 -1.41 7.35 -2.48
N GLU A 45 -1.39 8.53 -3.13
CA GLU A 45 -1.46 8.63 -4.60
C GLU A 45 -0.20 8.12 -5.33
N ASN A 46 0.92 7.84 -4.64
CA ASN A 46 2.20 7.48 -5.28
C ASN A 46 2.67 6.02 -5.06
N ASP A 47 2.15 5.27 -4.09
CA ASP A 47 2.65 3.92 -3.74
C ASP A 47 2.04 2.76 -4.58
N TYR A 48 2.00 2.93 -5.91
CA TYR A 48 1.70 1.86 -6.88
C TYR A 48 2.96 1.31 -7.57
N GLN A 49 4.01 0.90 -6.82
CA GLN A 49 4.98 -0.07 -7.37
C GLN A 49 5.80 -0.90 -6.33
N GLU A 50 5.56 -2.21 -6.39
CA GLU A 50 6.41 -3.40 -6.14
C GLU A 50 7.66 -3.36 -5.21
N ASP A 51 7.59 -4.26 -4.22
CA ASP A 51 8.57 -5.27 -3.79
C ASP A 51 9.90 -4.96 -3.03
N ILE A 52 10.00 -5.73 -1.94
CA ILE A 52 10.97 -5.88 -0.84
C ILE A 52 12.39 -6.30 -1.30
N PRO A 53 13.45 -6.03 -0.49
CA PRO A 53 13.95 -7.12 0.38
C PRO A 53 14.47 -6.71 1.78
N PHE A 54 14.64 -7.73 2.64
CA PHE A 54 15.09 -7.69 4.03
C PHE A 54 16.65 -7.79 4.16
N GLY A 55 17.22 -7.34 5.29
CA GLY A 55 18.64 -7.56 5.68
C GLY A 55 19.36 -6.25 6.05
N GLU A 56 19.41 -5.82 7.32
CA GLU A 56 20.23 -6.31 8.44
C GLU A 56 21.68 -5.78 8.46
N THR A 57 21.97 -4.88 9.42
CA THR A 57 23.27 -4.78 10.10
C THR A 57 23.07 -4.23 11.52
N THR A 58 23.33 -5.06 12.52
CA THR A 58 23.67 -4.63 13.87
C THR A 58 25.13 -4.18 13.95
N VAL A 59 25.43 -3.14 14.73
CA VAL A 59 26.77 -2.91 15.29
C VAL A 59 26.59 -2.40 16.73
N GLU A 60 27.44 -2.86 17.64
CA GLU A 60 27.25 -2.81 19.09
C GLU A 60 27.79 -1.54 19.79
N GLY A 61 27.36 -1.36 21.06
CA GLY A 61 28.05 -0.57 22.09
C GLY A 61 27.15 0.43 22.82
N GLY A 62 26.95 0.39 24.14
CA GLY A 62 27.34 -0.64 25.12
C GLY A 62 27.27 -0.14 26.58
N ASN A 63 26.90 -1.05 27.50
CA ASN A 63 27.22 -1.09 28.94
C ASN A 63 26.31 -0.37 29.99
N GLY A 64 26.07 -1.09 31.11
CA GLY A 64 25.54 -0.61 32.41
C GLY A 64 24.01 -0.63 32.59
N GLY A 65 23.42 -1.28 33.61
CA GLY A 65 23.95 -2.22 34.62
C GLY A 65 22.99 -2.44 35.81
N ASN A 66 22.94 -3.69 36.33
CA ASN A 66 22.47 -4.15 37.66
C ASN A 66 21.08 -3.76 38.23
N GLY A 67 20.37 -4.76 38.80
CA GLY A 67 19.16 -4.52 39.63
C GLY A 67 18.38 -5.77 40.03
N SER A 68 18.93 -6.63 40.90
CA SER A 68 18.25 -7.84 41.40
C SER A 68 17.37 -7.58 42.65
N ASN A 69 16.25 -8.31 42.75
CA ASN A 69 15.57 -8.85 43.95
C ASN A 69 14.06 -8.58 44.04
N GLY A 70 13.30 -9.56 44.53
CA GLY A 70 11.90 -9.38 44.98
C GLY A 70 11.04 -10.65 44.92
N SER A 71 11.19 -11.55 45.90
CA SER A 71 10.39 -12.80 45.99
C SER A 71 9.11 -12.65 46.83
N ASN A 72 8.25 -13.68 46.76
CA ASN A 72 7.04 -13.96 47.58
C ASN A 72 5.75 -13.21 47.18
N GLY A 73 4.55 -13.80 47.33
CA GLY A 73 4.21 -15.09 47.96
C GLY A 73 2.81 -15.64 47.61
N SER A 74 2.41 -16.74 48.27
CA SER A 74 1.36 -17.68 47.84
C SER A 74 -0.05 -17.48 48.45
N ASN A 75 -1.00 -18.29 47.97
CA ASN A 75 -2.36 -18.60 48.49
C ASN A 75 -3.46 -17.53 48.24
N GLY A 76 -4.73 -17.86 48.01
CA GLY A 76 -5.39 -19.17 47.79
C GLY A 76 -6.88 -19.14 48.18
N GLY A 77 -7.72 -20.05 47.65
CA GLY A 77 -9.02 -20.41 48.28
C GLY A 77 -10.35 -20.09 47.55
N ASN A 78 -10.84 -21.06 46.78
CA ASN A 78 -12.20 -21.67 46.77
C ASN A 78 -13.54 -20.87 46.80
N GLY A 79 -14.43 -21.26 45.87
CA GLY A 79 -15.89 -21.44 46.05
C GLY A 79 -16.82 -20.34 45.48
N SER A 80 -18.07 -20.61 45.08
CA SER A 80 -18.76 -21.84 44.61
C SER A 80 -20.14 -21.48 44.04
N SER A 81 -20.64 -22.25 43.05
CA SER A 81 -22.07 -22.34 42.65
C SER A 81 -22.71 -21.09 41.99
N GLY A 82 -23.63 -21.19 41.03
CA GLY A 82 -24.20 -22.35 40.31
C GLY A 82 -25.29 -21.89 39.32
N GLY A 83 -25.79 -22.78 38.45
CA GLY A 83 -26.88 -22.46 37.51
C GLY A 83 -26.92 -23.34 36.26
N ASP A 84 -27.70 -24.42 36.31
CA ASP A 84 -28.13 -25.22 35.15
C ASP A 84 -29.06 -24.37 34.24
N ASN A 85 -29.44 -24.71 33.00
CA ASN A 85 -29.47 -25.97 32.23
C ASN A 85 -29.50 -25.55 30.72
N ASP A 86 -29.71 -26.34 29.66
CA ASP A 86 -30.01 -27.76 29.39
C ASP A 86 -29.57 -28.08 27.94
N ASN A 87 -29.50 -29.36 27.55
CA ASN A 87 -30.37 -29.97 26.51
C ASN A 87 -29.91 -31.42 26.22
N ARG A 88 -30.83 -32.39 26.28
CA ARG A 88 -30.62 -33.81 25.95
C ARG A 88 -31.72 -34.34 25.01
N CYS A 89 -31.31 -34.91 23.87
CA CYS A 89 -31.99 -35.96 23.09
C CYS A 89 -30.89 -36.72 22.32
N ASN A 90 -30.47 -37.95 22.57
CA ASN A 90 -31.11 -39.27 22.78
C ASN A 90 -31.29 -40.13 21.50
N ARG A 91 -30.23 -40.88 21.19
CA ARG A 91 -30.14 -42.33 20.84
C ARG A 91 -31.26 -43.05 20.06
N ASN A 92 -30.88 -43.81 19.02
CA ASN A 92 -30.90 -45.31 18.95
C ASN A 92 -30.21 -45.79 17.65
N GLU A 93 -29.19 -46.67 17.74
CA GLU A 93 -29.18 -48.14 17.45
C GLU A 93 -29.08 -48.46 15.93
N ASP A 94 -28.13 -49.27 15.43
CA ASP A 94 -28.14 -50.74 15.58
C ASP A 94 -26.78 -51.46 15.26
N ALA A 95 -26.70 -52.73 15.69
CA ALA A 95 -25.99 -53.89 15.11
C ALA A 95 -24.46 -53.92 14.79
N SER A 96 -23.71 -54.50 15.74
CA SER A 96 -23.07 -55.85 15.59
C SER A 96 -21.57 -56.06 15.26
N ALA A 97 -21.05 -57.11 15.92
CA ALA A 97 -20.05 -58.11 15.49
C ALA A 97 -18.53 -57.94 15.80
N LEU A 98 -18.08 -58.73 16.80
CA LEU A 98 -16.87 -59.61 16.84
C LEU A 98 -15.47 -58.95 16.63
N GLY A 99 -14.39 -59.33 17.32
CA GLY A 99 -14.13 -60.30 18.39
C GLY A 99 -12.62 -60.20 18.77
N GLY A 100 -12.21 -60.47 20.00
CA GLY A 100 -11.62 -61.78 20.33
C GLY A 100 -10.13 -61.66 20.69
N ARG A 101 -9.80 -61.68 21.99
CA ARG A 101 -8.45 -61.56 22.55
C ARG A 101 -7.92 -62.95 22.90
N VAL A 102 -6.77 -63.38 22.38
CA VAL A 102 -6.10 -64.64 22.79
C VAL A 102 -4.59 -64.46 22.88
N SER A 103 -4.02 -64.79 24.04
CA SER A 103 -2.59 -65.00 24.24
C SER A 103 -2.24 -66.48 24.11
N PRO A 104 -1.04 -66.84 23.62
CA PRO A 104 -0.43 -68.12 23.95
C PRO A 104 0.81 -67.93 24.84
N GLY A 105 0.81 -68.61 25.98
CA GLY A 105 2.04 -68.89 26.72
C GLY A 105 2.72 -70.15 26.19
N GLY A 106 4.03 -70.28 26.42
CA GLY A 106 4.79 -71.49 26.05
C GLY A 106 6.21 -71.41 26.61
N GLY A 107 6.44 -72.06 27.74
CA GLY A 107 7.79 -72.27 28.28
C GLY A 107 8.31 -73.64 27.88
N MET A 108 9.61 -73.75 27.63
CA MET A 108 10.29 -75.04 27.66
C MET A 108 11.73 -74.85 28.13
N THR A 109 12.14 -75.61 29.13
CA THR A 109 13.51 -75.74 29.60
C THR A 109 14.22 -76.86 28.84
N SER A 110 15.51 -76.72 28.54
CA SER A 110 16.38 -77.86 28.28
C SER A 110 17.82 -77.57 28.70
N THR A 111 18.26 -78.32 29.70
CA THR A 111 19.67 -78.45 30.09
C THR A 111 20.34 -79.53 29.26
N GLY A 112 21.54 -79.29 28.74
CA GLY A 112 22.30 -80.30 28.01
C GLY A 112 23.73 -79.87 27.70
N SER A 113 24.69 -80.52 28.36
CA SER A 113 26.10 -80.62 27.95
C SER A 113 26.23 -81.06 26.48
N GLY A 114 27.26 -80.73 25.72
CA GLY A 114 28.55 -80.14 26.09
C GLY A 114 29.70 -80.99 25.55
N GLU A 115 29.99 -80.91 24.24
CA GLU A 115 31.08 -81.67 23.59
C GLU A 115 31.99 -80.80 22.68
N ILE A 116 33.13 -80.44 23.26
CA ILE A 116 34.50 -80.54 22.71
C ILE A 116 34.69 -80.42 21.17
N LYS A 117 34.83 -79.17 20.72
CA LYS A 117 35.88 -78.66 19.80
C LYS A 117 36.57 -79.68 18.85
N ALA A 118 36.16 -79.68 17.58
CA ALA A 118 37.06 -80.02 16.48
C ALA A 118 38.17 -78.96 16.34
N LYS A 119 39.44 -79.38 16.28
CA LYS A 119 40.60 -78.47 16.19
C LYS A 119 40.81 -77.97 14.75
N LEU A 120 40.17 -76.86 14.36
CA LEU A 120 40.76 -75.98 13.35
C LEU A 120 42.01 -75.29 13.96
N THR A 121 43.01 -75.00 13.14
CA THR A 121 44.24 -74.33 13.57
C THR A 121 43.94 -72.94 14.15
N PRO A 122 44.57 -72.56 15.28
CA PRO A 122 44.17 -71.38 16.06
C PRO A 122 44.32 -70.07 15.28
N GLU A 123 45.32 -69.93 14.41
CA GLU A 123 45.52 -68.73 13.60
C GLU A 123 44.39 -68.45 12.61
N GLU A 124 43.86 -69.49 11.94
CA GLU A 124 42.87 -69.29 10.88
C GLU A 124 41.49 -68.99 11.48
N ALA A 125 41.17 -69.64 12.61
CA ALA A 125 40.01 -69.32 13.42
C ALA A 125 40.08 -67.89 14.01
N GLN A 126 41.26 -67.46 14.47
CA GLN A 126 41.48 -66.08 14.95
C GLN A 126 41.31 -65.05 13.83
N LYS A 127 41.90 -65.28 12.64
CA LYS A 127 41.74 -64.39 11.48
C LYS A 127 40.27 -64.25 11.07
N LYS A 128 39.53 -65.36 10.98
CA LYS A 128 38.07 -65.36 10.69
C LYS A 128 37.24 -64.67 11.80
N ALA A 129 37.61 -64.83 13.07
CA ALA A 129 36.97 -64.12 14.19
C ALA A 129 37.22 -62.60 14.16
N ILE A 130 38.45 -62.17 13.82
CA ILE A 130 38.80 -60.76 13.66
C ILE A 130 38.04 -60.13 12.47
N GLU A 131 37.93 -60.85 11.35
CA GLU A 131 37.17 -60.40 10.18
C GLU A 131 35.67 -60.25 10.50
N LEU A 132 35.09 -61.22 11.23
CA LEU A 132 33.72 -61.14 11.74
C LEU A 132 33.52 -59.95 12.67
N GLN A 133 34.43 -59.69 13.62
CA GLN A 133 34.37 -58.51 14.49
C GLN A 133 34.46 -57.20 13.69
N LYS A 134 35.31 -57.14 12.64
CA LYS A 134 35.41 -55.97 11.76
C LYS A 134 34.09 -55.71 11.03
N LYS A 135 33.50 -56.74 10.42
CA LYS A 135 32.18 -56.68 9.75
C LYS A 135 31.05 -56.30 10.71
N ILE A 136 31.10 -56.73 11.97
CA ILE A 136 30.12 -56.36 13.00
C ILE A 136 30.25 -54.87 13.39
N ARG A 137 31.48 -54.36 13.57
CA ARG A 137 31.71 -52.92 13.82
C ARG A 137 31.26 -52.07 12.64
N GLU A 138 31.62 -52.45 11.42
CA GLU A 138 31.26 -51.75 10.19
C GLU A 138 29.73 -51.70 9.99
N LYS A 139 29.02 -52.82 10.19
CA LYS A 139 27.55 -52.83 10.16
C LYS A 139 26.90 -51.97 11.24
N LYS A 140 27.49 -51.89 12.45
CA LYS A 140 26.99 -50.97 13.49
C LYS A 140 27.15 -49.51 13.06
N LEU A 141 28.33 -49.14 12.54
CA LEU A 141 28.67 -47.78 12.12
C LEU A 141 27.82 -47.31 10.92
N ILE A 142 27.48 -48.21 9.99
CA ILE A 142 26.54 -47.93 8.89
C ILE A 142 25.12 -47.73 9.43
N LYS A 143 24.63 -48.63 10.30
CA LYS A 143 23.28 -48.52 10.87
C LYS A 143 23.11 -47.26 11.74
N GLU A 144 24.14 -46.88 12.48
CA GLU A 144 24.19 -45.65 13.28
C GLU A 144 24.11 -44.39 12.39
N LYS A 145 24.85 -44.35 11.28
CA LYS A 145 24.73 -43.28 10.27
C LYS A 145 23.38 -43.23 9.57
N GLU A 146 22.79 -44.38 9.26
CA GLU A 146 21.43 -44.45 8.67
C GLU A 146 20.36 -43.94 9.65
N GLU A 147 20.49 -44.28 10.94
CA GLU A 147 19.58 -43.82 11.98
C GLU A 147 19.73 -42.31 12.23
N GLU A 148 20.96 -41.78 12.21
CA GLU A 148 21.25 -40.35 12.33
C GLU A 148 20.70 -39.55 11.13
N LEU A 149 20.90 -40.05 9.90
CA LEU A 149 20.28 -39.49 8.69
C LEU A 149 18.74 -39.53 8.75
N LEU A 150 18.15 -40.59 9.33
CA LEU A 150 16.70 -40.69 9.47
C LEU A 150 16.16 -39.69 10.51
N ARG A 151 16.84 -39.50 11.65
CA ARG A 151 16.49 -38.48 12.64
C ARG A 151 16.57 -37.08 12.05
N GLU A 152 17.66 -36.77 11.34
CA GLU A 152 17.84 -35.45 10.73
C GLU A 152 16.82 -35.19 9.60
N ARG A 153 16.52 -36.20 8.77
CA ARG A 153 15.45 -36.14 7.77
C ARG A 153 14.08 -35.88 8.42
N ASN A 154 13.79 -36.51 9.55
CA ASN A 154 12.55 -36.28 10.29
C ASN A 154 12.48 -34.88 10.91
N ARG A 155 13.60 -34.34 11.41
CA ARG A 155 13.71 -32.95 11.89
C ARG A 155 13.40 -31.95 10.77
N ILE A 156 14.02 -32.12 9.60
CA ILE A 156 13.79 -31.28 8.42
C ILE A 156 12.34 -31.40 7.92
N ALA A 157 11.76 -32.60 7.92
CA ALA A 157 10.38 -32.81 7.51
C ALA A 157 9.39 -32.07 8.43
N MET A 158 9.54 -32.19 9.76
CA MET A 158 8.70 -31.48 10.72
C MET A 158 8.85 -29.96 10.63
N ALA A 159 10.07 -29.44 10.46
CA ALA A 159 10.31 -28.00 10.26
C ALA A 159 9.63 -27.50 8.97
N LYS A 160 9.73 -28.26 7.87
CA LYS A 160 9.12 -27.91 6.58
C LYS A 160 7.59 -27.97 6.63
N GLU A 161 7.00 -28.92 7.35
CA GLU A 161 5.55 -28.99 7.53
C GLU A 161 5.04 -27.82 8.39
N ALA A 162 5.74 -27.49 9.48
CA ALA A 162 5.41 -26.35 10.33
C ALA A 162 5.46 -25.03 9.55
N GLN A 163 6.49 -24.83 8.73
CA GLN A 163 6.60 -23.64 7.89
C GLN A 163 5.49 -23.59 6.82
N LYS A 164 5.18 -24.70 6.15
CA LYS A 164 4.07 -24.76 5.19
C LYS A 164 2.71 -24.44 5.83
N ARG A 165 2.46 -24.88 7.07
CA ARG A 165 1.25 -24.49 7.80
C ARG A 165 1.23 -23.01 8.18
N LYS A 166 2.38 -22.40 8.48
CA LYS A 166 2.47 -20.95 8.70
C LYS A 166 2.13 -20.17 7.43
N GLU A 167 2.74 -20.54 6.29
CA GLU A 167 2.49 -19.94 4.98
C GLU A 167 1.01 -20.02 4.59
N GLN A 168 0.34 -21.15 4.85
CA GLN A 168 -1.10 -21.32 4.58
C GLN A 168 -2.00 -20.43 5.45
N ILE A 169 -1.63 -20.16 6.70
CA ILE A 169 -2.37 -19.25 7.58
C ILE A 169 -2.18 -17.81 7.11
N GLU A 170 -0.93 -17.41 6.82
CA GLU A 170 -0.58 -16.07 6.35
C GLU A 170 -1.22 -15.74 4.99
N GLU A 171 -1.27 -16.70 4.05
CA GLU A 171 -1.97 -16.54 2.76
C GLU A 171 -3.48 -16.42 2.94
N PHE A 172 -4.09 -17.16 3.87
CA PHE A 172 -5.51 -17.06 4.19
C PHE A 172 -5.86 -15.71 4.84
N GLU A 173 -5.03 -15.23 5.76
CA GLU A 173 -5.17 -13.91 6.40
C GLU A 173 -5.01 -12.78 5.37
N ARG A 174 -3.98 -12.84 4.51
CA ARG A 174 -3.77 -11.88 3.42
C ARG A 174 -4.95 -11.85 2.46
N LYS A 175 -5.49 -13.01 2.07
CA LYS A 175 -6.66 -13.11 1.19
C LYS A 175 -7.89 -12.48 1.84
N LYS A 176 -8.16 -12.78 3.11
CA LYS A 176 -9.28 -12.24 3.88
C LYS A 176 -9.16 -10.71 4.04
N TYR A 177 -7.95 -10.19 4.22
CA TYR A 177 -7.69 -8.75 4.29
C TYR A 177 -8.03 -8.05 2.97
N ILE A 178 -7.56 -8.57 1.84
CA ILE A 178 -7.85 -8.02 0.50
C ILE A 178 -9.36 -8.02 0.22
N GLU A 179 -10.05 -9.14 0.48
CA GLU A 179 -11.49 -9.27 0.29
C GLU A 179 -12.28 -8.26 1.14
N ASN A 180 -11.88 -8.04 2.39
CA ASN A 180 -12.53 -7.07 3.27
C ASN A 180 -12.30 -5.62 2.80
N PHE A 181 -11.10 -5.30 2.33
CA PHE A 181 -10.76 -3.98 1.77
C PHE A 181 -11.52 -3.69 0.47
N GLU A 182 -11.64 -4.66 -0.44
CA GLU A 182 -12.46 -4.53 -1.65
C GLU A 182 -13.94 -4.33 -1.32
N LYS A 183 -14.44 -5.06 -0.32
CA LYS A 183 -15.82 -4.91 0.17
C LYS A 183 -16.08 -3.52 0.74
N GLU A 184 -15.21 -3.03 1.63
CA GLU A 184 -15.30 -1.70 2.24
C GLU A 184 -15.25 -0.59 1.17
N LYS A 185 -14.31 -0.68 0.22
CA LYS A 185 -14.22 0.24 -0.93
C LYS A 185 -15.49 0.25 -1.78
N ASN A 186 -16.12 -0.91 -1.98
CA ASN A 186 -17.38 -1.04 -2.72
C ASN A 186 -18.59 -0.51 -1.93
N GLU A 187 -18.63 -0.74 -0.62
CA GLU A 187 -19.68 -0.20 0.27
C GLU A 187 -19.60 1.33 0.37
N HIS A 188 -18.41 1.89 0.56
CA HIS A 188 -18.19 3.34 0.53
C HIS A 188 -18.58 3.96 -0.83
N LYS A 189 -18.24 3.30 -1.95
CA LYS A 189 -18.66 3.74 -3.29
C LYS A 189 -20.19 3.74 -3.44
N LYS A 190 -20.86 2.67 -3.01
CA LYS A 190 -22.34 2.56 -3.04
C LYS A 190 -23.00 3.60 -2.16
N GLU A 191 -22.46 3.88 -0.98
CA GLU A 191 -23.05 4.88 -0.08
C GLU A 191 -22.90 6.30 -0.63
N LYS A 192 -21.73 6.63 -1.21
CA LYS A 192 -21.52 7.89 -1.94
C LYS A 192 -22.47 8.04 -3.14
N GLU A 193 -22.76 6.95 -3.84
CA GLU A 193 -23.72 6.93 -4.95
C GLU A 193 -25.16 7.14 -4.48
N LYS A 194 -25.59 6.50 -3.38
CA LYS A 194 -26.90 6.74 -2.75
C LYS A 194 -27.06 8.18 -2.30
N GLN A 195 -26.04 8.76 -1.65
CA GLN A 195 -26.06 10.16 -1.21
C GLN A 195 -26.21 11.12 -2.39
N LEU A 196 -25.50 10.86 -3.50
CA LEU A 196 -25.60 11.65 -4.71
C LEU A 196 -26.98 11.53 -5.39
N GLU A 197 -27.57 10.33 -5.42
CA GLU A 197 -28.92 10.10 -5.95
C GLU A 197 -30.01 10.71 -5.06
N LEU A 198 -29.85 10.68 -3.74
CA LEU A 198 -30.75 11.37 -2.81
C LEU A 198 -30.70 12.89 -3.03
N LEU A 199 -29.49 13.47 -3.08
CA LEU A 199 -29.27 14.88 -3.38
C LEU A 199 -29.87 15.28 -4.73
N ARG A 200 -29.73 14.43 -5.75
CA ARG A 200 -30.33 14.60 -7.08
C ARG A 200 -31.85 14.71 -7.01
N ARG A 201 -32.52 13.80 -6.29
CA ARG A 201 -33.98 13.83 -6.11
C ARG A 201 -34.46 15.02 -5.30
N GLU A 202 -33.78 15.35 -4.21
CA GLU A 202 -34.14 16.51 -3.37
C GLU A 202 -34.01 17.81 -4.16
N TYR A 203 -32.94 17.96 -4.95
CA TYR A 203 -32.74 19.10 -5.83
C TYR A 203 -33.83 19.18 -6.91
N GLU A 204 -34.12 18.07 -7.60
CA GLU A 204 -35.14 18.03 -8.65
C GLU A 204 -36.55 18.29 -8.11
N ALA A 205 -36.89 17.75 -6.93
CA ALA A 205 -38.16 18.00 -6.25
C ALA A 205 -38.30 19.45 -5.78
N LYS A 206 -37.20 20.09 -5.35
CA LYS A 206 -37.18 21.47 -4.82
C LYS A 206 -37.17 22.53 -5.91
N PHE A 207 -36.51 22.27 -7.04
CA PHE A 207 -36.28 23.26 -8.10
C PHE A 207 -36.98 22.93 -9.43
N GLY A 208 -37.57 21.74 -9.60
CA GLY A 208 -38.24 21.32 -10.84
C GLY A 208 -37.29 21.14 -12.03
N ILE A 209 -35.98 21.05 -11.77
CA ILE A 209 -34.92 20.99 -12.77
C ILE A 209 -33.96 19.87 -12.37
N ALA A 210 -33.60 19.01 -13.32
CA ALA A 210 -32.65 17.94 -13.10
C ALA A 210 -31.32 18.45 -12.52
N TYR A 211 -30.84 17.83 -11.44
CA TYR A 211 -29.53 18.11 -10.87
C TYR A 211 -28.43 17.83 -11.89
N LYS A 212 -27.68 18.88 -12.26
CA LYS A 212 -26.50 18.77 -13.12
C LYS A 212 -25.27 18.81 -12.23
N SER A 213 -24.56 17.68 -12.16
CA SER A 213 -23.23 17.63 -11.57
C SER A 213 -22.34 18.69 -12.23
N GLU A 214 -21.49 19.36 -11.46
CA GLU A 214 -20.61 20.41 -12.00
C GLU A 214 -19.69 19.87 -13.11
N ASN A 215 -19.34 18.58 -13.05
CA ASN A 215 -18.56 17.88 -14.07
C ASN A 215 -19.30 17.65 -15.39
N GLU A 216 -20.63 17.71 -15.41
CA GLU A 216 -21.44 17.66 -16.64
C GLU A 216 -21.55 19.04 -17.31
N LYS A 217 -21.10 20.13 -16.65
CA LYS A 217 -20.88 21.42 -17.31
C LYS A 217 -19.60 21.41 -18.17
N LYS A 218 -19.43 20.42 -19.06
CA LYS A 218 -18.60 20.60 -20.27
C LYS A 218 -19.35 21.49 -21.28
N LYS A 219 -19.73 22.67 -20.81
CA LYS A 219 -20.38 23.72 -21.57
C LYS A 219 -19.33 24.48 -22.36
N ASN A 220 -19.78 25.22 -23.37
CA ASN A 220 -18.91 25.97 -24.25
C ASN A 220 -18.09 27.00 -23.43
N ILE A 221 -16.89 27.38 -23.89
CA ILE A 221 -16.10 28.47 -23.26
C ILE A 221 -16.98 29.74 -23.12
N ASP A 222 -17.89 29.98 -24.05
CA ASP A 222 -18.83 31.10 -23.99
C ASP A 222 -19.83 31.02 -22.82
N ASP A 223 -20.21 29.82 -22.37
CA ASP A 223 -21.20 29.57 -21.29
C ASP A 223 -20.63 29.72 -19.87
N LEU A 224 -19.30 29.73 -19.71
CA LEU A 224 -18.63 29.80 -18.40
C LEU A 224 -18.66 31.24 -17.84
N THR A 225 -18.95 31.35 -16.55
CA THR A 225 -18.82 32.60 -15.78
C THR A 225 -17.36 33.05 -15.69
N GLU A 226 -17.11 34.32 -15.33
CA GLU A 226 -15.74 34.83 -15.21
C GLU A 226 -14.91 34.12 -14.12
N ASN A 227 -15.54 33.64 -13.04
CA ASN A 227 -14.83 32.87 -12.02
C ASN A 227 -14.52 31.44 -12.48
N GLU A 228 -15.47 30.75 -13.13
CA GLU A 228 -15.21 29.43 -13.74
C GLU A 228 -14.09 29.55 -14.80
N LYS A 229 -14.10 30.60 -15.64
CA LYS A 229 -13.00 30.89 -16.60
C LYS A 229 -11.66 31.11 -15.92
N ARG A 230 -11.63 31.87 -14.82
CA ARG A 230 -10.42 32.11 -14.01
C ARG A 230 -9.86 30.81 -13.43
N GLU A 231 -10.73 29.94 -12.93
CA GLU A 231 -10.34 28.64 -12.36
C GLU A 231 -9.82 27.69 -13.44
N GLU A 232 -10.49 27.62 -14.59
CA GLU A 232 -10.02 26.81 -15.73
C GLU A 232 -8.65 27.28 -16.24
N ILE A 233 -8.37 28.60 -16.26
CA ILE A 233 -7.01 29.12 -16.58
C ILE A 233 -5.96 28.60 -15.58
N ALA A 234 -6.28 28.54 -14.29
CA ALA A 234 -5.36 28.01 -13.27
C ALA A 234 -5.14 26.50 -13.41
N ILE A 235 -6.18 25.74 -13.74
CA ILE A 235 -6.12 24.30 -14.02
C ILE A 235 -5.24 24.04 -15.24
N LEU A 236 -5.48 24.72 -16.36
CA LEU A 236 -4.69 24.59 -17.60
C LEU A 236 -3.21 24.93 -17.39
N LEU A 237 -2.90 25.98 -16.63
CA LEU A 237 -1.52 26.36 -16.31
C LEU A 237 -0.81 25.32 -15.41
N ASN A 238 -1.51 24.73 -14.45
CA ASN A 238 -0.97 23.63 -13.63
C ASN A 238 -0.78 22.34 -14.45
N ASN A 239 -1.72 22.00 -15.33
CA ASN A 239 -1.61 20.87 -16.24
C ASN A 239 -0.40 21.02 -17.18
N LEU A 240 -0.23 22.21 -17.77
CA LEU A 240 0.91 22.52 -18.63
C LEU A 240 2.26 22.40 -17.88
N LYS A 241 2.34 22.95 -16.66
CA LYS A 241 3.50 22.79 -15.75
C LYS A 241 3.82 21.31 -15.48
N ASN A 242 2.79 20.50 -15.21
CA ASN A 242 2.94 19.08 -14.88
C ASN A 242 3.30 18.21 -16.09
N LYS A 243 2.85 18.57 -17.30
CA LYS A 243 3.23 17.90 -18.56
C LYS A 243 4.67 18.24 -18.99
N GLN A 244 5.12 19.47 -18.77
CA GLN A 244 6.42 19.97 -19.28
C GLN A 244 7.56 19.93 -18.23
N LYS A 245 7.54 18.96 -17.30
CA LYS A 245 8.55 18.79 -16.23
C LYS A 245 10.01 18.81 -16.72
N ASN A 246 10.26 18.27 -17.92
CA ASN A 246 11.61 18.12 -18.49
C ASN A 246 12.11 19.36 -19.27
N LYS A 247 11.23 20.31 -19.59
CA LYS A 247 11.50 21.45 -20.49
C LYS A 247 11.28 22.81 -19.82
N LYS A 248 11.68 22.92 -18.55
CA LYS A 248 11.43 24.08 -17.66
C LYS A 248 11.81 25.42 -18.29
N ASN A 249 13.03 25.56 -18.81
CA ASN A 249 13.51 26.82 -19.40
C ASN A 249 12.74 27.23 -20.67
N GLU A 250 12.38 26.25 -21.52
CA GLU A 250 11.57 26.51 -22.72
C GLU A 250 10.15 26.94 -22.32
N LEU A 251 9.54 26.26 -21.34
CA LEU A 251 8.22 26.61 -20.81
C LEU A 251 8.21 28.03 -20.22
N VAL A 252 9.20 28.39 -19.38
CA VAL A 252 9.30 29.73 -18.79
C VAL A 252 9.48 30.80 -19.87
N SER A 253 10.28 30.54 -20.91
CA SER A 253 10.41 31.43 -22.07
C SER A 253 9.06 31.66 -22.76
N SER A 254 8.29 30.61 -22.98
CA SER A 254 6.97 30.66 -23.62
C SER A 254 5.91 31.35 -22.76
N LEU A 255 5.88 31.06 -21.46
CA LEU A 255 4.99 31.70 -20.48
C LEU A 255 5.26 33.21 -20.36
N ASN A 256 6.51 33.65 -20.44
CA ASN A 256 6.86 35.07 -20.47
C ASN A 256 6.34 35.78 -21.74
N ILE A 257 6.29 35.10 -22.88
CA ILE A 257 5.70 35.65 -24.12
C ILE A 257 4.18 35.76 -23.98
N LEU A 258 3.52 34.74 -23.43
CA LEU A 258 2.08 34.77 -23.15
C LEU A 258 1.72 35.91 -22.17
N LYS A 259 2.49 36.04 -21.08
CA LYS A 259 2.39 37.16 -20.12
C LYS A 259 2.58 38.51 -20.81
N THR A 260 3.52 38.63 -21.75
CA THR A 260 3.76 39.88 -22.50
C THR A 260 2.54 40.26 -23.34
N TYR A 261 1.89 39.31 -24.04
CA TYR A 261 0.65 39.59 -24.77
C TYR A 261 -0.47 40.09 -23.84
N PHE A 262 -0.70 39.42 -22.71
CA PHE A 262 -1.72 39.85 -21.74
C PHE A 262 -1.39 41.20 -21.10
N SER A 263 -0.13 41.45 -20.78
CA SER A 263 0.33 42.72 -20.18
C SER A 263 0.17 43.89 -21.16
N ASN A 264 0.49 43.69 -22.44
CA ASN A 264 0.33 44.73 -23.47
C ASN A 264 -1.13 45.15 -23.64
N ILE A 265 -2.07 44.19 -23.61
CA ILE A 265 -3.52 44.46 -23.71
C ILE A 265 -4.03 45.11 -22.43
N LYS A 266 -3.66 44.60 -21.25
CA LYS A 266 -4.07 45.13 -19.96
C LYS A 266 -3.60 46.58 -19.74
N ASN A 267 -2.39 46.91 -20.19
CA ASN A 267 -1.83 48.25 -20.04
C ASN A 267 -2.34 49.22 -21.11
N ASN A 268 -2.71 48.73 -22.31
CA ASN A 268 -3.11 49.55 -23.45
C ASN A 268 -4.48 49.09 -24.00
N ILE A 269 -5.50 49.12 -23.14
CA ILE A 269 -6.83 48.51 -23.39
C ILE A 269 -7.49 49.06 -24.66
N LEU A 270 -7.27 50.34 -24.99
CA LEU A 270 -7.86 51.00 -26.17
C LEU A 270 -7.12 50.67 -27.49
N GLU A 271 -5.90 50.12 -27.42
CA GLU A 271 -5.08 49.90 -28.60
C GLU A 271 -5.38 48.55 -29.28
N LYS A 272 -6.26 48.59 -30.28
CA LYS A 272 -6.66 47.43 -31.10
C LYS A 272 -5.50 46.62 -31.69
N LYS A 273 -4.31 47.22 -31.85
CA LYS A 273 -3.11 46.53 -32.36
C LYS A 273 -2.63 45.40 -31.44
N PHE A 274 -2.84 45.51 -30.13
CA PHE A 274 -2.48 44.45 -29.17
C PHE A 274 -3.58 43.41 -28.98
N GLN A 275 -4.83 43.75 -29.32
CA GLN A 275 -5.99 42.86 -29.26
C GLN A 275 -6.06 41.85 -30.42
N LYS A 276 -5.06 41.84 -31.32
CA LYS A 276 -4.99 41.02 -32.53
C LYS A 276 -3.64 40.32 -32.64
N ILE A 277 -3.64 39.00 -32.74
CA ILE A 277 -2.44 38.15 -32.84
C ILE A 277 -2.50 37.36 -34.16
N LYS A 278 -1.47 37.45 -35.00
CA LYS A 278 -1.38 36.65 -36.24
C LYS A 278 -0.94 35.22 -35.93
N LYS A 279 -1.71 34.22 -36.39
CA LYS A 279 -1.40 32.80 -36.15
C LYS A 279 -0.09 32.33 -36.80
N GLU A 280 0.32 32.98 -37.88
CA GLU A 280 1.56 32.69 -38.62
C GLU A 280 2.80 33.38 -38.03
N ASN A 281 2.64 34.24 -37.01
CA ASN A 281 3.79 34.91 -36.40
C ASN A 281 4.75 33.84 -35.85
N LYS A 282 6.01 33.84 -36.32
CA LYS A 282 7.02 32.85 -35.95
C LYS A 282 7.11 32.63 -34.43
N ILE A 283 7.13 33.71 -33.64
CA ILE A 283 7.18 33.65 -32.17
C ILE A 283 5.91 32.99 -31.60
N PHE A 284 4.74 33.31 -32.16
CA PHE A 284 3.48 32.69 -31.75
C PHE A 284 3.47 31.19 -32.05
N VAL A 285 3.91 30.79 -33.25
CA VAL A 285 3.98 29.38 -33.66
C VAL A 285 4.96 28.59 -32.80
N GLU A 286 6.17 29.12 -32.57
CA GLU A 286 7.26 28.42 -31.88
C GLU A 286 7.13 28.42 -30.35
N LYS A 287 6.32 29.30 -29.76
CA LYS A 287 6.26 29.46 -28.28
C LYS A 287 4.87 29.27 -27.70
N ILE A 288 3.81 29.64 -28.42
CA ILE A 288 2.44 29.57 -27.90
C ILE A 288 1.67 28.41 -28.53
N LYS A 289 1.67 28.29 -29.86
CA LYS A 289 0.90 27.28 -30.61
C LYS A 289 1.35 25.84 -30.35
N ILE A 290 2.58 25.62 -29.86
CA ILE A 290 3.06 24.30 -29.44
C ILE A 290 2.25 23.74 -28.25
N TYR A 291 1.66 24.61 -27.44
CA TYR A 291 0.92 24.23 -26.23
C TYR A 291 -0.57 24.52 -26.42
N GLU A 292 -1.37 23.47 -26.56
CA GLU A 292 -2.83 23.56 -26.68
C GLU A 292 -3.44 24.30 -25.49
N GLU A 293 -2.91 24.07 -24.28
CA GLU A 293 -3.33 24.76 -23.07
C GLU A 293 -3.16 26.29 -23.17
N MET A 294 -2.08 26.78 -23.80
CA MET A 294 -1.89 28.22 -23.98
C MET A 294 -2.89 28.82 -24.98
N ILE A 295 -3.29 28.08 -26.01
CA ILE A 295 -4.36 28.50 -26.92
C ILE A 295 -5.70 28.56 -26.18
N ASN A 296 -6.03 27.55 -25.37
CA ASN A 296 -7.26 27.53 -24.58
C ASN A 296 -7.30 28.70 -23.56
N ILE A 297 -6.16 29.05 -22.94
CA ILE A 297 -6.05 30.22 -22.07
C ILE A 297 -6.29 31.53 -22.84
N LEU A 298 -5.83 31.68 -24.09
CA LEU A 298 -6.17 32.84 -24.93
C LEU A 298 -7.69 32.94 -25.13
N LEU A 299 -8.35 31.83 -25.47
CA LEU A 299 -9.79 31.78 -25.69
C LEU A 299 -10.57 32.15 -24.42
N LEU A 300 -10.21 31.56 -23.27
CA LEU A 300 -10.83 31.85 -21.97
C LEU A 300 -10.71 33.32 -21.55
N VAL A 301 -9.59 33.98 -21.90
CA VAL A 301 -9.36 35.42 -21.64
C VAL A 301 -10.18 36.33 -22.59
N GLY A 302 -10.76 35.79 -23.66
CA GLY A 302 -11.68 36.49 -24.56
C GLY A 302 -11.18 36.68 -26.00
N PHE A 303 -10.10 36.02 -26.40
CA PHE A 303 -9.75 35.95 -27.82
C PHE A 303 -10.72 35.05 -28.58
N GLN A 304 -11.11 35.46 -29.78
CA GLN A 304 -11.88 34.63 -30.70
C GLN A 304 -11.04 34.28 -31.93
N ASP A 305 -11.21 33.05 -32.41
CA ASP A 305 -10.63 32.63 -33.68
C ASP A 305 -11.33 33.34 -34.84
N SER A 306 -10.56 34.07 -35.65
CA SER A 306 -11.02 34.77 -36.86
C SER A 306 -10.27 34.27 -38.11
N GLY A 307 -9.91 32.98 -38.14
CA GLY A 307 -9.24 32.33 -39.27
C GLY A 307 -7.72 32.56 -39.25
N GLU A 308 -7.27 33.70 -39.76
CA GLU A 308 -5.85 34.07 -39.85
C GLU A 308 -5.30 34.67 -38.53
N PHE A 309 -6.20 35.19 -37.68
CA PHE A 309 -5.87 35.89 -36.45
C PHE A 309 -6.70 35.41 -35.26
N TYR A 310 -6.12 35.49 -34.06
CA TYR A 310 -6.89 35.57 -32.82
C TYR A 310 -7.18 37.04 -32.52
N VAL A 311 -8.45 37.38 -32.29
CA VAL A 311 -8.91 38.76 -32.10
C VAL A 311 -9.89 38.84 -30.93
N ILE A 312 -9.69 39.81 -30.02
CA ILE A 312 -10.74 40.20 -29.07
C ILE A 312 -11.68 41.16 -29.80
N LYS A 313 -12.92 40.73 -30.08
CA LYS A 313 -13.91 41.56 -30.82
C LYS A 313 -14.58 42.62 -29.92
N ASN A 314 -14.76 42.28 -28.65
CA ASN A 314 -15.39 43.13 -27.63
C ASN A 314 -14.31 43.84 -26.79
N TYR A 315 -14.70 44.52 -25.71
CA TYR A 315 -13.73 45.05 -24.75
C TYR A 315 -12.92 43.92 -24.08
N PRO A 316 -11.59 44.02 -23.96
CA PRO A 316 -10.78 43.03 -23.26
C PRO A 316 -11.18 42.88 -21.80
N ASN A 317 -11.34 41.64 -21.33
CA ASN A 317 -11.65 41.37 -19.93
C ASN A 317 -10.40 41.56 -19.06
N THR A 318 -10.29 42.73 -18.44
CA THR A 318 -9.14 43.12 -17.61
C THR A 318 -8.98 42.28 -16.35
N TYR A 319 -10.08 41.73 -15.81
CA TYR A 319 -10.07 40.85 -14.66
C TYR A 319 -9.47 39.48 -14.99
N LEU A 320 -9.90 38.86 -16.09
CA LEU A 320 -9.33 37.61 -16.60
C LEU A 320 -7.87 37.79 -17.03
N LEU A 321 -7.54 38.86 -17.75
CA LEU A 321 -6.16 39.23 -18.09
C LEU A 321 -5.26 39.35 -16.85
N ALA A 322 -5.70 40.09 -15.84
CA ALA A 322 -4.95 40.27 -14.60
C ALA A 322 -4.79 38.96 -13.80
N SER A 323 -5.79 38.08 -13.84
CA SER A 323 -5.75 36.79 -13.16
C SER A 323 -4.82 35.81 -13.88
N ALA A 324 -4.90 35.71 -15.21
CA ALA A 324 -3.99 34.92 -16.03
C ALA A 324 -2.53 35.34 -15.82
N ILE A 325 -2.23 36.65 -15.79
CA ILE A 325 -0.88 37.16 -15.48
C ILE A 325 -0.40 36.69 -14.10
N LYS A 326 -1.24 36.78 -13.05
CA LYS A 326 -0.90 36.30 -11.70
C LYS A 326 -0.61 34.80 -11.66
N PHE A 327 -1.43 33.99 -12.32
CA PHE A 327 -1.21 32.53 -12.36
C PHE A 327 0.02 32.14 -13.17
N ILE A 328 0.30 32.85 -14.28
CA ILE A 328 1.55 32.67 -15.03
C ILE A 328 2.76 33.00 -14.15
N ASP A 329 2.72 34.11 -13.40
CA ASP A 329 3.80 34.48 -12.47
C ASP A 329 3.99 33.46 -11.34
N LEU A 330 2.91 32.89 -10.82
CA LEU A 330 2.97 31.81 -9.84
C LEU A 330 3.60 30.54 -10.43
N VAL A 331 3.22 30.15 -11.64
CA VAL A 331 3.80 28.98 -12.32
C VAL A 331 5.26 29.18 -12.67
N ILE A 332 5.67 30.37 -13.14
CA ILE A 332 7.08 30.67 -13.43
C ILE A 332 7.93 30.52 -12.16
N LYS A 333 7.48 31.07 -11.02
CA LYS A 333 8.15 30.91 -9.72
C LYS A 333 8.23 29.44 -9.28
N ASN A 334 7.17 28.67 -9.47
CA ASN A 334 7.14 27.25 -9.09
C ASN A 334 7.99 26.36 -10.02
N VAL A 335 8.30 26.81 -11.25
CA VAL A 335 9.16 26.08 -12.20
C VAL A 335 10.64 26.38 -11.98
N ASN A 336 10.95 27.64 -11.62
CA ASN A 336 12.28 28.11 -11.22
C ASN A 336 12.25 28.52 -9.73
N PRO A 337 12.25 27.55 -8.79
CA PRO A 337 12.24 27.82 -7.35
C PRO A 337 13.55 28.45 -6.84
#